data_AF-A0A8X7XFU3-F1
#
_entry.id   AF-A0A8X7XFU3-F1
#
_cell.length_a   1.000
_cell.length_b   1.000
_cell.length_c   1.000
_cell.angle_alpha   90.00
_cell.angle_beta   90.00
_cell.angle_gamma   90.00
#
_symmetry.space_group_name_H-M   'P 1'
#
loop_
_entity.id
_entity.type
_entity.pdbx_description
1 polymer ?
#
loop_
_entity_poly.entity_id
_entity_poly.type
_entity_poly.pdbx_seq_one_letter_code
_entity_poly.pdbx_strand_id
1 'polypeptide(L)'
;MLLKLNLRTMLAASTFGLVIIVGVECKNKLIKTSLQVARDFHIYEYPDVAKRSCSPWTYKIDQGSRRIPEIIHVAKCQHQGCIGQNGKEDLTFYSLPIKRKMIFLHKVKKGFKMKMKTVSVGCTCVRPHVQN
;
A
#
# COMPACT_ATOMS: atom_id res chain seq x y z
N MET A 1 -9.70 10.61 -36.33
CA MET A 1 -8.68 9.56 -36.57
C MET A 1 -8.95 8.42 -35.60
N LEU A 2 -9.49 7.31 -36.11
CA LEU A 2 -9.99 6.16 -35.33
C LEU A 2 -8.82 5.20 -35.02
N LEU A 3 -8.60 4.86 -33.75
CA LEU A 3 -7.87 3.65 -33.39
C LEU A 3 -8.88 2.57 -32.98
N LYS A 4 -9.11 1.61 -33.88
CA LYS A 4 -9.74 0.32 -33.55
C LYS A 4 -8.67 -0.54 -32.86
N LEU A 5 -8.85 -0.86 -31.58
CA LEU A 5 -8.10 -1.95 -30.94
C LEU A 5 -8.94 -3.21 -31.02
N ASN A 6 -8.41 -4.19 -31.77
CA ASN A 6 -9.02 -5.47 -32.07
C ASN A 6 -8.80 -6.45 -30.89
N LEU A 7 -9.80 -7.29 -30.62
CA LEU A 7 -9.92 -8.15 -29.42
C LEU A 7 -8.96 -9.36 -29.40
N ARG A 8 -7.76 -9.27 -30.00
CA ARG A 8 -6.82 -10.39 -30.14
C ARG A 8 -5.48 -10.24 -29.42
N THR A 9 -5.19 -9.12 -28.78
CA THR A 9 -3.95 -8.96 -27.99
C THR A 9 -4.22 -9.14 -26.51
N MET A 10 -4.67 -10.34 -26.13
CA MET A 10 -4.51 -10.86 -24.77
C MET A 10 -3.48 -11.97 -24.84
N LEU A 11 -2.20 -11.65 -24.62
CA LEU A 11 -1.15 -12.56 -24.14
C LEU A 11 0.20 -11.83 -24.23
N ALA A 12 0.62 -11.23 -23.11
CA ALA A 12 2.03 -11.01 -22.80
C ALA A 12 2.18 -10.85 -21.28
N ALA A 13 2.78 -11.85 -20.66
CA ALA A 13 3.13 -11.92 -19.25
C ALA A 13 4.29 -10.96 -18.91
N SER A 14 4.31 -10.43 -17.68
CA SER A 14 5.53 -9.87 -17.05
C SER A 14 5.32 -9.57 -15.55
N THR A 15 5.46 -10.64 -14.76
CA THR A 15 5.93 -10.83 -13.37
C THR A 15 6.15 -9.70 -12.32
N PHE A 16 6.04 -8.39 -12.54
CA PHE A 16 6.22 -7.44 -11.43
C PHE A 16 5.37 -6.17 -11.59
N GLY A 17 4.57 -5.86 -10.57
CA GLY A 17 4.01 -4.53 -10.35
C GLY A 17 2.57 -4.34 -10.82
N LEU A 18 1.83 -3.62 -10.00
CA LEU A 18 0.41 -3.27 -10.14
C LEU A 18 0.08 -2.71 -11.54
N VAL A 19 -0.76 -3.41 -12.32
CA VAL A 19 -1.33 -2.88 -13.57
C VAL A 19 -2.74 -2.38 -13.28
N ILE A 20 -2.93 -1.06 -13.23
CA ILE A 20 -4.27 -0.45 -13.22
C ILE A 20 -4.70 -0.28 -14.67
N ILE A 21 -5.49 -1.20 -15.21
CA ILE A 21 -6.16 -0.98 -16.50
C ILE A 21 -7.37 -0.08 -16.25
N VAL A 22 -7.23 1.21 -16.52
CA VAL A 22 -8.39 2.11 -16.64
C VAL A 22 -8.90 2.01 -18.07
N GLY A 23 -9.91 1.17 -18.29
CA GLY A 23 -10.66 1.18 -19.55
C GLY A 23 -11.49 2.46 -19.64
N VAL A 24 -11.08 3.40 -20.48
CA VAL A 24 -11.87 4.59 -20.83
C VAL A 24 -12.58 4.29 -22.15
N GLU A 25 -13.85 3.89 -22.11
CA GLU A 25 -14.67 3.80 -23.32
C GLU A 25 -15.63 4.98 -23.38
N CYS A 26 -15.49 5.81 -24.43
CA CYS A 26 -16.29 7.01 -24.63
C CYS A 26 -17.36 6.73 -25.68
N LYS A 27 -18.57 6.38 -25.24
CA LYS A 27 -19.80 6.48 -26.04
C LYS A 27 -20.88 7.14 -25.19
N ASN A 28 -21.50 8.16 -25.78
CA ASN A 28 -22.44 9.13 -25.22
C ASN A 28 -23.26 8.72 -23.98
N LYS A 29 -23.22 9.60 -22.96
CA LYS A 29 -24.12 9.74 -21.79
C LYS A 29 -24.07 8.60 -20.74
N LEU A 30 -23.61 8.99 -19.54
CA LEU A 30 -23.20 8.18 -18.37
C LEU A 30 -21.88 7.42 -18.53
N ILE A 31 -20.86 7.90 -17.81
CA ILE A 31 -19.60 7.17 -17.60
C ILE A 31 -19.90 5.99 -16.69
N LYS A 32 -20.27 4.84 -17.26
CA LYS A 32 -20.34 3.57 -16.54
C LYS A 32 -18.92 3.05 -16.37
N THR A 33 -18.18 3.60 -15.40
CA THR A 33 -16.88 3.02 -15.04
C THR A 33 -17.12 1.64 -14.43
N SER A 34 -16.76 0.58 -15.15
CA SER A 34 -16.61 -0.74 -14.55
C SER A 34 -15.37 -0.69 -13.64
N LEU A 35 -15.55 -0.46 -12.34
CA LEU A 35 -14.46 -0.54 -11.38
C LEU A 35 -14.18 -2.02 -11.11
N GLN A 36 -13.21 -2.59 -11.81
CA GLN A 36 -12.68 -3.92 -11.52
C GLN A 36 -11.45 -3.75 -10.62
N VAL A 37 -11.59 -4.07 -9.33
CA VAL A 37 -10.45 -4.15 -8.42
C VAL A 37 -9.81 -5.52 -8.64
N ALA A 38 -8.68 -5.55 -9.35
CA ALA A 38 -7.89 -6.77 -9.50
C ALA A 38 -7.48 -7.26 -8.10
N ARG A 39 -7.88 -8.49 -7.76
CA ARG A 39 -7.52 -9.16 -6.49
C ARG A 39 -6.22 -9.93 -6.64
N ASP A 40 -5.18 -9.30 -7.19
CA ASP A 40 -3.83 -9.88 -7.18
C ASP A 40 -3.06 -9.30 -5.99
N PHE A 41 -3.33 -9.88 -4.83
CA PHE A 41 -2.53 -9.65 -3.64
C PHE A 41 -1.94 -10.99 -3.22
N HIS A 42 -0.76 -11.31 -3.74
CA HIS A 42 0.06 -12.37 -3.18
C HIS A 42 0.56 -11.89 -1.82
N ILE A 43 -0.15 -12.28 -0.76
CA ILE A 43 0.35 -12.14 0.61
C ILE A 43 1.49 -13.15 0.74
N TYR A 44 2.74 -12.73 0.50
CA TYR A 44 3.88 -13.43 1.10
C TYR A 44 3.82 -13.12 2.59
N GLU A 45 2.99 -13.90 3.29
CA GLU A 45 2.80 -13.80 4.73
C GLU A 45 4.04 -14.40 5.36
N TYR A 46 5.08 -13.58 5.55
CA TYR A 46 6.14 -13.94 6.47
C TYR A 46 5.56 -13.75 7.87
N PRO A 47 5.21 -14.83 8.59
CA PRO A 47 4.61 -14.70 9.90
C PRO A 47 5.55 -13.92 10.81
N ASP A 48 4.99 -12.95 11.51
CA ASP A 48 5.62 -12.25 12.61
C ASP A 48 6.86 -11.37 12.30
N VAL A 49 7.04 -10.91 11.05
CA VAL A 49 8.10 -9.92 10.73
C VAL A 49 8.00 -8.69 11.64
N ALA A 50 6.78 -8.25 11.96
CA ALA A 50 6.55 -7.10 12.83
C ALA A 50 7.11 -7.28 14.24
N LYS A 51 7.12 -8.51 14.78
CA LYS A 51 7.67 -8.83 16.11
C LYS A 51 9.15 -9.21 16.09
N ARG A 52 9.64 -9.81 14.99
CA ARG A 52 11.05 -10.27 14.86
C ARG A 52 11.99 -9.21 14.28
N SER A 53 11.48 -8.06 13.89
CA SER A 53 12.28 -6.92 13.43
C SER A 53 13.10 -6.32 14.59
N CYS A 54 14.32 -5.85 14.31
CA CYS A 54 15.09 -5.01 15.24
C CYS A 54 14.38 -3.67 15.53
N SER A 55 13.43 -3.25 14.71
CA SER A 55 12.57 -2.09 14.96
C SER A 55 11.12 -2.56 14.95
N PRO A 56 10.63 -3.23 16.00
CA PRO A 56 9.35 -3.93 15.96
C PRO A 56 8.17 -2.94 15.97
N TRP A 57 7.05 -3.36 15.40
CA TRP A 57 5.86 -2.52 15.27
C TRP A 57 4.56 -3.27 15.55
N THR A 58 3.55 -2.50 15.94
CA THR A 58 2.15 -2.96 16.01
C THR A 58 1.33 -2.32 14.91
N TYR A 59 0.19 -2.90 14.58
CA TYR A 59 -0.75 -2.30 13.63
C TYR A 59 -1.91 -1.64 14.34
N LYS A 60 -2.12 -0.36 14.05
CA LYS A 60 -3.37 0.34 14.33
C LYS A 60 -4.31 0.13 13.16
N ILE A 61 -5.53 -0.34 13.44
CA ILE A 61 -6.56 -0.51 12.43
C ILE A 61 -7.15 0.87 12.10
N ASP A 62 -7.10 1.26 10.82
CA ASP A 62 -7.79 2.41 10.24
C ASP A 62 -8.94 1.88 9.38
N GLN A 63 -10.17 2.00 9.88
CA GLN A 63 -11.38 1.54 9.21
C GLN A 63 -12.19 2.72 8.65
N GLY A 64 -12.67 2.59 7.41
CA GLY A 64 -13.57 3.56 6.78
C GLY A 64 -14.61 2.90 5.91
N SER A 65 -15.84 2.78 6.39
CA SER A 65 -16.98 2.08 5.74
C SER A 65 -17.33 2.55 4.32
N ARG A 66 -16.97 3.80 3.97
CA ARG A 66 -17.16 4.37 2.62
C ARG A 66 -15.87 4.45 1.81
N ARG A 67 -14.80 3.77 2.23
CA ARG A 67 -13.48 3.79 1.58
C ARG A 67 -13.13 2.40 1.06
N ILE A 68 -12.40 2.35 -0.05
CA ILE A 68 -11.75 1.15 -0.57
C ILE A 68 -10.24 1.39 -0.58
N PRO A 69 -9.42 0.50 0.03
CA PRO A 69 -9.85 -0.55 0.96
C PRO A 69 -10.50 0.02 2.22
N GLU A 70 -11.44 -0.74 2.79
CA GLU A 70 -12.18 -0.35 3.99
C GLU A 70 -11.26 -0.36 5.22
N ILE A 71 -10.55 -1.47 5.39
CA ILE A 71 -9.62 -1.72 6.50
C ILE A 71 -8.19 -1.51 6.02
N ILE A 72 -7.40 -0.81 6.83
CA ILE A 72 -5.97 -0.63 6.62
C ILE A 72 -5.25 -0.89 7.94
N HIS A 73 -4.16 -1.63 7.88
CA HIS A 73 -3.24 -1.80 8.99
C HIS A 73 -2.14 -0.74 8.91
N VAL A 74 -2.12 0.20 9.86
CA VAL A 74 -1.11 1.27 9.92
C VAL A 74 -0.07 0.92 10.96
N ALA A 75 1.19 0.77 10.53
CA ALA A 75 2.29 0.42 11.43
C ALA A 75 2.61 1.56 12.42
N LYS A 76 2.82 1.17 13.68
CA LYS A 76 3.30 2.02 14.77
C LYS A 76 4.51 1.36 15.43
N CYS A 77 5.66 2.01 15.36
CA CYS A 77 6.88 1.51 15.99
C CYS A 77 6.68 1.43 17.51
N GLN A 78 7.16 0.36 18.13
CA GLN A 78 6.98 0.12 19.57
C GLN A 78 8.02 0.87 20.42
N HIS A 79 9.19 1.12 19.85
CA HIS A 79 10.36 1.71 20.52
C HIS A 79 10.82 2.96 19.80
N GLN A 80 11.57 3.82 20.50
CA GLN A 80 12.25 4.96 19.87
C GLN A 80 13.58 4.50 19.28
N GLY A 81 14.32 3.67 20.02
CA GLY A 81 15.53 3.00 19.59
C GLY A 81 15.25 1.69 18.86
N CYS A 82 16.31 0.94 18.56
CA CYS A 82 16.21 -0.40 17.96
C CYS A 82 16.57 -1.48 18.98
N ILE A 83 16.02 -2.68 18.83
CA ILE A 83 16.33 -3.85 19.63
C ILE A 83 17.64 -4.46 19.12
N GLY A 84 18.66 -4.45 19.98
CA GLY A 84 19.94 -5.10 19.74
C GLY A 84 19.88 -6.62 19.92
N GLN A 85 20.99 -7.30 19.64
CA GLN A 85 21.07 -8.77 19.75
C GLN A 85 20.85 -9.30 21.18
N ASN A 86 21.11 -8.47 22.18
CA ASN A 86 20.85 -8.77 23.59
C ASN A 86 19.38 -8.60 24.01
N GLY A 87 18.49 -8.25 23.06
CA GLY A 87 17.07 -8.00 23.32
C GLY A 87 16.78 -6.65 24.00
N LYS A 88 17.79 -5.79 24.19
CA LYS A 88 17.63 -4.47 24.81
C LYS A 88 17.50 -3.39 23.74
N GLU A 89 16.78 -2.33 24.10
CA GLU A 89 16.67 -1.14 23.26
C GLU A 89 18.00 -0.36 23.28
N ASP A 90 18.51 -0.10 22.08
CA ASP A 90 19.68 0.73 21.79
C ASP A 90 19.19 2.08 21.23
N LEU A 91 19.41 3.13 22.01
CA LEU A 91 19.03 4.51 21.69
C LEU A 91 20.04 5.23 20.78
N THR A 92 21.15 4.58 20.42
CA THR A 92 22.08 5.10 19.41
C THR A 92 21.55 4.92 17.98
N PHE A 93 20.46 4.17 17.81
CA PHE A 93 19.71 4.02 16.56
C PHE A 93 18.29 4.53 16.73
N TYR A 94 17.58 4.74 15.62
CA TYR A 94 16.17 5.14 15.65
C TYR A 94 15.28 4.15 14.89
N SER A 95 14.19 3.75 15.54
CA SER A 95 13.07 3.06 14.90
C SER A 95 12.16 4.07 14.23
N LEU A 96 12.19 4.12 12.89
CA LEU A 96 11.39 5.05 12.09
C LEU A 96 10.35 4.33 11.22
N PRO A 97 9.15 4.90 11.06
CA PRO A 97 8.11 4.29 10.23
C PRO A 97 8.43 4.42 8.75
N ILE A 98 8.31 3.31 8.02
CA ILE A 98 8.37 3.29 6.55
C ILE A 98 7.03 3.73 5.99
N LYS A 99 7.02 4.84 5.26
CA LYS A 99 5.80 5.45 4.71
C LYS A 99 5.64 5.12 3.22
N ARG A 100 4.41 4.79 2.80
CA ARG A 100 4.03 4.67 1.39
C ARG A 100 2.82 5.54 1.05
N LYS A 101 2.84 6.14 -0.13
CA LYS A 101 1.66 6.80 -0.72
C LYS A 101 0.74 5.73 -1.28
N MET A 102 -0.51 5.73 -0.82
CA MET A 102 -1.54 4.79 -1.24
C MET A 102 -2.75 5.58 -1.75
N ILE A 103 -3.41 5.00 -2.76
CA ILE A 103 -4.62 5.55 -3.35
C ILE A 103 -5.83 4.88 -2.71
N PHE A 104 -6.80 5.71 -2.31
CA PHE A 104 -8.04 5.30 -1.68
C PHE A 104 -9.23 5.81 -2.48
N LEU A 105 -10.23 4.96 -2.67
CA LEU A 105 -11.47 5.34 -3.34
C LEU A 105 -12.56 5.56 -2.29
N HIS A 106 -13.17 6.73 -2.28
CA HIS A 106 -14.28 7.05 -1.38
C HIS A 106 -15.61 7.05 -2.12
N LYS A 107 -16.58 6.27 -1.65
CA LYS A 107 -17.95 6.22 -2.15
C LYS A 107 -18.64 7.57 -1.92
N VAL A 108 -19.20 8.14 -2.98
CA VAL A 108 -20.06 9.33 -2.95
C VAL A 108 -21.43 9.01 -3.57
N LYS A 109 -22.41 9.93 -3.47
CA LYS A 109 -23.80 9.68 -3.94
C LYS A 109 -23.88 9.17 -5.39
N LYS A 110 -22.95 9.62 -6.25
CA LYS A 110 -22.84 9.20 -7.66
C LYS A 110 -21.37 8.91 -8.00
N GLY A 111 -20.89 7.72 -7.67
CA GLY A 111 -19.55 7.23 -8.05
C GLY A 111 -18.52 7.25 -6.91
N PHE A 112 -17.24 7.42 -7.27
CA PHE A 112 -16.11 7.38 -6.36
C PHE A 112 -15.23 8.62 -6.49
N LYS A 113 -14.72 9.11 -5.36
CA LYS A 113 -13.66 10.13 -5.33
C LYS A 113 -12.34 9.48 -4.93
N MET A 114 -11.32 9.69 -5.75
CA MET A 114 -9.96 9.24 -5.46
C MET A 114 -9.29 10.19 -4.45
N LYS A 115 -8.58 9.64 -3.47
CA LYS A 115 -7.74 10.38 -2.52
C LYS A 115 -6.42 9.65 -2.30
N MET A 116 -5.32 10.40 -2.28
CA MET A 116 -4.02 9.88 -1.89
C MET A 116 -3.82 10.07 -0.38
N LYS A 117 -3.30 9.06 0.31
CA LYS A 117 -2.89 9.18 1.71
C LYS A 117 -1.58 8.45 1.93
N THR A 118 -0.74 9.02 2.79
CA THR A 118 0.49 8.38 3.25
C THR A 118 0.18 7.46 4.42
N VAL A 119 0.60 6.20 4.32
CA VAL A 119 0.38 5.15 5.32
C VAL A 119 1.72 4.55 5.73
N SER A 120 1.91 4.33 7.03
CA SER A 120 3.04 3.59 7.55
C SER A 120 2.81 2.09 7.37
N VAL A 121 3.71 1.40 6.68
CA VAL A 121 3.57 -0.04 6.36
C VAL A 121 4.45 -0.94 7.24
N GLY A 122 5.43 -0.37 7.93
CA GLY A 122 6.31 -1.04 8.87
C GLY A 122 7.25 -0.04 9.54
N CYS A 123 8.23 -0.53 10.27
CA CYS A 123 9.31 0.28 10.82
C CYS A 123 10.67 -0.28 10.37
N THR A 124 11.67 0.61 10.32
CA THR A 124 13.06 0.26 10.03
C THR A 124 13.98 0.90 11.06
N CYS A 125 15.15 0.30 11.23
CA CYS A 125 16.20 0.79 12.11
C CYS A 125 17.19 1.63 11.31
N VAL A 126 17.44 2.87 11.74
CA VAL A 126 18.38 3.77 11.08
C VAL A 126 19.47 4.23 12.02
N ARG A 127 20.66 4.46 11.45
CA ARG A 127 21.74 5.19 12.13
C ARG A 127 21.44 6.69 12.09
N PRO A 128 21.72 7.45 13.16
CA PRO A 128 21.57 8.91 13.18
C PRO A 128 22.45 9.60 12.13
N HIS A 129 23.63 9.03 11.84
CA HIS A 129 24.59 9.55 10.87
C HIS A 129 25.08 8.43 9.95
N VAL A 130 25.23 8.77 8.66
CA VAL A 130 25.91 7.93 7.67
C VAL A 130 27.39 8.34 7.66
N GLN A 131 28.29 7.40 7.93
CA GLN A 131 29.72 7.64 7.72
C GLN A 131 29.98 7.49 6.22
N ASN A 132 30.45 8.57 5.60
CA ASN A 132 30.89 8.60 4.21
C ASN A 132 32.38 8.26 4.12
#